data_AF-A0A2D4L408-F1
#
_entry.id   AF-A0A2D4L408-F1
#
_cell.length_a   1.000
_cell.length_b   1.000
_cell.length_c   1.000
_cell.angle_alpha   90.00
_cell.angle_beta   90.00
_cell.angle_gamma   90.00
#
_symmetry.space_group_name_H-M   'P 1'
#
loop_
_entity.id
_entity.type
_entity.pdbx_description
1 polymer ?
#
loop_
_entity_poly.entity_id
_entity_poly.type
_entity_poly.pdbx_seq_one_letter_code
_entity_poly.pdbx_strand_id
1 'polypeptide(L)'
;TGVPGGSEISYFFLEPFRSELCATYRSCLACLADQGCGWCPLSSTCHRRLAYQDDVGGCGPGTVRLILVPGNCILCEDYRDCHTCSKDPFCEWQVNSSKKGDFLCSRRGRLHTAIRSPKECPKLCNQRTTCSECLSNSSQCAWCQSTRNCFYFAAYLAKYPYGDCRGWYD
;
A
#
# COMPACT_ATOMS: atom_id res chain seq x y z
N THR A 1 15.34 -49.00 11.41
CA THR A 1 16.56 -48.59 10.68
C THR A 1 16.73 -47.09 10.84
N GLY A 2 17.45 -46.70 11.90
CA GLY A 2 17.76 -45.28 12.17
C GLY A 2 18.87 -44.82 11.25
N VAL A 3 18.70 -43.67 10.62
CA VAL A 3 19.72 -43.06 9.75
C VAL A 3 20.83 -42.52 10.66
N PRO A 4 22.10 -42.95 10.50
CA PRO A 4 23.21 -42.43 11.28
C PRO A 4 23.71 -41.11 10.69
N GLY A 5 23.85 -40.10 11.53
CA GLY A 5 24.65 -38.91 11.23
C GLY A 5 24.05 -37.92 10.24
N GLY A 6 22.83 -37.41 10.50
CA GLY A 6 22.36 -36.20 9.84
C GLY A 6 23.03 -34.99 10.48
N SER A 7 24.11 -34.48 9.88
CA SER A 7 24.58 -33.13 10.22
C SER A 7 23.46 -32.15 9.86
N GLU A 8 22.81 -31.60 10.87
CA GLU A 8 21.84 -30.51 10.70
C GLU A 8 22.58 -29.32 10.10
N ILE A 9 22.43 -29.10 8.79
CA ILE A 9 23.05 -27.96 8.11
C ILE A 9 22.29 -26.73 8.57
N SER A 10 22.86 -26.01 9.53
CA SER A 10 22.30 -24.75 10.00
C SER A 10 22.39 -23.69 8.91
N TYR A 11 21.35 -22.87 8.77
CA TYR A 11 21.30 -21.77 7.79
C TYR A 11 22.51 -20.81 7.90
N PHE A 12 23.16 -20.73 9.06
CA PHE A 12 24.37 -19.93 9.27
C PHE A 12 25.57 -20.37 8.42
N PHE A 13 25.59 -21.59 7.88
CA PHE A 13 26.67 -22.10 7.03
C PHE A 13 26.34 -22.07 5.54
N LEU A 14 25.12 -21.65 5.16
CA LEU A 14 24.73 -21.52 3.77
C LEU A 14 25.17 -20.17 3.24
N GLU A 15 25.80 -20.17 2.07
CA GLU A 15 26.01 -18.92 1.35
C GLU A 15 24.67 -18.31 0.97
N PRO A 16 24.54 -16.98 1.04
CA PRO A 16 23.41 -16.27 0.52
C PRO A 16 23.03 -16.63 -0.92
N PHE A 17 21.75 -16.89 -1.14
CA PHE A 17 21.23 -17.03 -2.50
C PHE A 17 21.43 -15.72 -3.28
N ARG A 18 22.05 -15.82 -4.45
CA ARG A 18 22.28 -14.74 -5.40
C ARG A 18 21.97 -15.20 -6.80
N SER A 19 21.02 -14.56 -7.47
CA SER A 19 20.73 -14.79 -8.89
C SER A 19 21.04 -13.54 -9.72
N GLU A 20 21.26 -13.77 -11.01
CA GLU A 20 21.42 -12.69 -11.98
C GLU A 20 20.05 -12.22 -12.54
N LEU A 21 18.93 -12.86 -12.17
CA LEU A 21 17.63 -12.64 -12.81
C LEU A 21 16.63 -11.88 -11.92
N CYS A 22 17.08 -10.79 -11.29
CA CYS A 22 16.25 -9.95 -10.41
C CYS A 22 14.92 -9.53 -11.03
N ALA A 23 14.89 -9.24 -12.34
CA ALA A 23 13.68 -8.78 -13.05
C ALA A 23 12.52 -9.81 -13.06
N THR A 24 12.77 -11.07 -12.70
CA THR A 24 11.73 -12.11 -12.59
C THR A 24 10.87 -11.94 -11.34
N TYR A 25 11.41 -11.31 -10.29
CA TYR A 25 10.69 -11.11 -9.04
C TYR A 25 9.68 -9.98 -9.16
N ARG A 26 8.41 -10.32 -8.93
CA ARG A 26 7.29 -9.37 -9.03
C ARG A 26 6.84 -8.80 -7.69
N SER A 27 7.52 -9.12 -6.59
CA SER A 27 7.18 -8.57 -5.27
C SER A 27 8.43 -8.26 -4.47
N CYS A 28 8.35 -7.24 -3.60
CA CYS A 28 9.46 -6.78 -2.77
C CYS A 28 10.08 -7.92 -1.93
N LEU A 29 9.24 -8.69 -1.23
CA LEU A 29 9.73 -9.80 -0.40
C LEU A 29 10.38 -10.92 -1.23
N ALA A 30 9.85 -11.21 -2.43
CA ALA A 30 10.49 -12.19 -3.32
C ALA A 30 11.84 -11.66 -3.86
N CYS A 31 11.91 -10.38 -4.20
CA CYS A 31 13.14 -9.72 -4.64
C CYS A 31 14.23 -9.78 -3.56
N LEU A 32 13.87 -9.55 -2.29
CA LEU A 32 14.81 -9.51 -1.18
C LEU A 32 15.17 -10.89 -0.62
N ALA A 33 14.53 -11.95 -1.09
CA ALA A 33 15.01 -13.31 -0.88
C ALA A 33 16.33 -13.56 -1.62
N ASP A 34 16.61 -12.76 -2.65
CA ASP A 34 17.87 -12.74 -3.39
C ASP A 34 18.76 -11.60 -2.87
N GLN A 35 19.92 -11.96 -2.31
CA GLN A 35 20.84 -10.98 -1.75
C GLN A 35 21.56 -10.13 -2.82
N GLY A 36 21.53 -10.54 -4.08
CA GLY A 36 22.03 -9.77 -5.22
C GLY A 36 21.06 -8.69 -5.69
N CYS A 37 19.81 -8.69 -5.20
CA CYS A 37 18.74 -7.85 -5.71
C CYS A 37 18.21 -6.81 -4.69
N GLY A 38 17.69 -5.70 -5.19
CA GLY A 38 17.05 -4.64 -4.43
C GLY A 38 15.75 -4.20 -5.09
N TRP A 39 14.78 -3.76 -4.28
CA TRP A 39 13.45 -3.39 -4.76
C TRP A 39 13.32 -1.88 -4.97
N CYS A 40 12.77 -1.47 -6.10
CA CYS A 40 12.43 -0.07 -6.38
C CYS A 40 10.94 0.18 -6.12
N PRO A 41 10.56 1.00 -5.12
CA PRO A 41 9.16 1.30 -4.83
C PRO A 41 8.47 2.20 -5.86
N LEU A 42 9.22 3.01 -6.63
CA LEU A 42 8.62 3.92 -7.62
C LEU A 42 8.10 3.22 -8.87
N SER A 43 8.88 2.27 -9.40
CA SER A 43 8.51 1.48 -10.58
C SER A 43 7.92 0.12 -10.23
N SER A 44 7.91 -0.26 -8.95
CA SER A 44 7.50 -1.58 -8.46
C SER A 44 8.24 -2.73 -9.17
N THR A 45 9.56 -2.56 -9.35
CA THR A 45 10.44 -3.52 -10.04
C THR A 45 11.65 -3.89 -9.19
N CYS A 46 12.15 -5.09 -9.41
CA CYS A 46 13.33 -5.61 -8.76
C CYS A 46 14.57 -5.39 -9.66
N HIS A 47 15.63 -4.82 -9.10
CA HIS A 47 16.87 -4.47 -9.78
C HIS A 47 18.06 -5.18 -9.12
N ARG A 48 19.17 -5.33 -9.86
CA ARG A 48 20.43 -5.80 -9.27
C ARG A 48 21.02 -4.71 -8.37
N ARG A 49 21.65 -5.13 -7.27
CA ARG A 49 22.49 -4.26 -6.44
C ARG A 49 23.80 -4.03 -7.21
N LEU A 50 23.86 -3.01 -8.05
CA LEU A 50 25.11 -2.67 -8.75
C LEU A 50 26.19 -2.34 -7.72
N ALA A 51 27.31 -3.08 -7.77
CA ALA A 51 28.49 -2.85 -6.94
C ALA A 51 29.47 -1.81 -7.53
N TYR A 52 29.15 -1.16 -8.66
CA TYR A 52 30.08 -0.24 -9.30
C TYR A 52 29.40 0.95 -9.98
N GLN A 53 30.12 2.07 -9.94
CA GLN A 53 29.69 3.47 -9.97
C GLN A 53 29.06 4.03 -11.25
N ASP A 54 28.75 3.25 -12.27
CA ASP A 54 28.58 3.82 -13.63
C ASP A 54 27.40 3.29 -14.45
N ASP A 55 26.43 2.62 -13.83
CA ASP A 55 25.20 2.26 -14.52
C ASP A 55 23.99 2.76 -13.74
N VAL A 56 23.07 3.40 -14.45
CA VAL A 56 21.90 4.13 -13.94
C VAL A 56 20.84 3.10 -13.52
N GLY A 57 21.19 2.19 -12.60
CA GLY A 57 20.27 1.31 -11.87
C GLY A 57 19.58 2.04 -10.72
N GLY A 58 19.36 3.34 -10.88
CA GLY A 58 18.63 4.17 -9.94
C GLY A 58 17.15 3.82 -9.97
N CYS A 59 16.53 3.70 -8.80
CA CYS A 59 15.10 3.67 -8.68
C CYS A 59 14.55 5.07 -9.06
N GLY A 60 14.43 5.38 -10.34
CA GLY A 60 14.02 6.72 -10.79
C GLY A 60 15.08 7.81 -10.55
N PRO A 61 14.68 9.09 -10.39
CA PRO A 61 15.62 10.20 -10.21
C PRO A 61 16.50 9.94 -8.98
N GLY A 62 17.79 10.29 -9.06
CA GLY A 62 18.89 9.82 -8.18
C GLY A 62 18.78 10.07 -6.66
N THR A 63 17.62 10.46 -6.15
CA THR A 63 17.30 10.59 -4.72
C THR A 63 16.72 9.33 -4.11
N VAL A 64 16.13 8.42 -4.90
CA VAL A 64 15.43 7.24 -4.36
C VAL A 64 16.33 6.00 -4.40
N ARG A 65 16.56 5.44 -3.21
CA ARG A 65 17.41 4.26 -2.99
C ARG A 65 16.59 2.98 -3.10
N LEU A 66 17.24 1.90 -3.53
CA LEU A 66 16.65 0.57 -3.51
C LEU A 66 16.40 0.14 -2.06
N ILE A 67 15.26 -0.50 -1.82
CA ILE A 67 15.00 -1.22 -0.59
C ILE A 67 15.86 -2.48 -0.59
N LEU A 68 16.61 -2.68 0.49
CA LEU A 68 17.55 -3.81 0.65
C LEU A 68 17.21 -4.72 1.84
N VAL A 69 16.28 -4.29 2.69
CA VAL A 69 15.90 -4.95 3.94
C VAL A 69 14.41 -5.29 3.88
N PRO A 70 14.01 -6.54 4.17
CA PRO A 70 12.62 -6.97 4.09
C PRO A 70 11.62 -6.13 4.92
N GLY A 71 12.05 -5.64 6.09
CA GLY A 71 11.23 -4.79 6.94
C GLY A 71 10.87 -3.41 6.36
N ASN A 72 11.52 -2.99 5.26
CA ASN A 72 11.22 -1.74 4.56
C ASN A 72 10.34 -1.96 3.32
N CYS A 73 9.89 -3.19 3.05
CA CYS A 73 8.90 -3.44 2.02
C CYS A 73 7.55 -2.87 2.45
N ILE A 74 6.92 -2.12 1.55
CA ILE A 74 5.55 -1.65 1.73
C ILE A 74 4.63 -2.88 1.66
N LEU A 75 3.83 -3.09 2.70
CA LEU A 75 2.83 -4.14 2.76
C LEU A 75 1.47 -3.59 2.34
N CYS A 76 0.57 -4.46 1.89
CA CYS A 76 -0.78 -4.03 1.56
C CYS A 76 -1.47 -3.36 2.76
N GLU A 77 -1.21 -3.85 3.98
CA GLU A 77 -1.78 -3.34 5.24
C GLU A 77 -1.35 -1.90 5.55
N ASP A 78 -0.28 -1.40 4.92
CA ASP A 78 0.17 -0.01 5.08
C ASP A 78 -0.68 0.98 4.26
N TYR A 79 -1.38 0.52 3.21
CA TYR A 79 -2.22 1.38 2.40
C TYR A 79 -3.52 1.73 3.14
N ARG A 80 -3.68 3.02 3.42
CA ARG A 80 -4.89 3.58 4.07
C ARG A 80 -5.90 4.19 3.10
N ASP A 81 -5.60 4.16 1.81
CA ASP A 81 -6.43 4.76 0.76
C ASP A 81 -6.82 3.70 -0.27
N CYS A 82 -8.11 3.66 -0.61
CA CYS A 82 -8.64 2.68 -1.57
C CYS A 82 -7.98 2.82 -2.93
N HIS A 83 -7.77 4.06 -3.40
CA HIS A 83 -7.23 4.31 -4.73
C HIS A 83 -5.77 3.85 -4.82
N THR A 84 -4.98 4.05 -3.77
CA THR A 84 -3.58 3.62 -3.70
C THR A 84 -3.48 2.10 -3.54
N CYS A 85 -4.32 1.50 -2.68
CA CYS A 85 -4.39 0.05 -2.51
C CYS A 85 -4.78 -0.70 -3.79
N SER A 86 -5.84 -0.26 -4.48
CA SER A 86 -6.35 -0.91 -5.69
C SER A 86 -5.53 -0.63 -6.94
N LYS A 87 -4.57 0.30 -6.87
CA LYS A 87 -3.56 0.50 -7.92
C LYS A 87 -2.49 -0.59 -7.90
N ASP A 88 -2.23 -1.18 -6.73
CA ASP A 88 -1.26 -2.27 -6.59
C ASP A 88 -1.88 -3.59 -7.12
N PRO A 89 -1.24 -4.27 -8.08
CA PRO A 89 -1.79 -5.50 -8.66
C PRO A 89 -1.90 -6.67 -7.66
N PHE A 90 -1.16 -6.62 -6.54
CA PHE A 90 -1.14 -7.67 -5.52
C PHE A 90 -2.03 -7.39 -4.31
N CYS A 91 -2.63 -6.21 -4.23
CA CYS A 91 -3.51 -5.83 -3.13
C CYS A 91 -4.98 -5.77 -3.57
N GLU A 92 -5.88 -5.90 -2.60
CA GLU A 92 -7.32 -5.69 -2.76
C GLU A 92 -7.88 -4.98 -1.52
N TRP A 93 -8.81 -4.05 -1.76
CA TRP A 93 -9.44 -3.26 -0.72
C TRP A 93 -10.70 -3.95 -0.21
N GLN A 94 -10.71 -4.28 1.08
CA GLN A 94 -11.82 -4.97 1.71
C GLN A 94 -12.88 -3.97 2.16
N VAL A 95 -14.08 -4.15 1.62
CA VAL A 95 -15.28 -3.41 2.04
C VAL A 95 -16.04 -4.32 3.01
N ASN A 96 -15.66 -4.30 4.28
CA ASN A 96 -16.33 -5.13 5.28
C ASN A 96 -17.62 -4.44 5.75
N SER A 97 -18.77 -4.99 5.38
CA SER A 97 -20.08 -4.53 5.86
C SER A 97 -20.40 -4.98 7.29
N SER A 98 -19.65 -5.94 7.83
CA SER A 98 -19.98 -6.63 9.10
C SER A 98 -19.41 -5.93 10.34
N LYS A 99 -18.39 -5.09 10.19
CA LYS A 99 -17.91 -4.17 11.23
C LYS A 99 -17.83 -2.78 10.62
N LYS A 100 -18.79 -1.95 11.00
CA LYS A 100 -18.96 -0.55 10.56
C LYS A 100 -17.69 0.25 10.89
N GLY A 101 -16.69 0.25 10.00
CA GLY A 101 -15.48 1.08 10.13
C GLY A 101 -14.17 0.52 9.59
N ASP A 102 -14.04 -0.79 9.39
CA ASP A 102 -12.75 -1.39 9.03
C ASP A 102 -12.61 -1.52 7.51
N PHE A 103 -12.26 -0.43 6.83
CA PHE A 103 -11.75 -0.52 5.47
C PHE A 103 -10.25 -0.83 5.53
N LEU A 104 -9.87 -2.01 5.07
CA LEU A 104 -8.49 -2.49 5.15
C LEU A 104 -8.02 -2.92 3.77
N CYS A 105 -6.81 -2.50 3.43
CA CYS A 105 -6.11 -3.03 2.28
C CYS A 105 -5.42 -4.33 2.67
N SER A 106 -5.57 -5.37 1.85
CA SER A 106 -5.03 -6.70 2.12
C SER A 106 -4.48 -7.33 0.85
N ARG A 107 -3.74 -8.43 1.00
CA ARG A 107 -3.27 -9.19 -0.16
C ARG A 107 -4.44 -9.81 -0.92
N ARG A 108 -4.39 -9.70 -2.25
CA ARG A 108 -5.44 -10.16 -3.17
C ARG A 108 -5.72 -11.66 -3.07
N GLY A 109 -7.00 -12.03 -3.17
CA GLY A 109 -7.45 -13.42 -3.26
C GLY A 109 -8.19 -13.96 -2.03
N ARG A 110 -8.49 -13.11 -1.04
CA ARG A 110 -9.28 -13.53 0.14
C ARG A 110 -10.79 -13.39 -0.06
N LEU A 111 -11.21 -12.29 -0.69
CA LEU A 111 -12.63 -11.94 -0.80
C LEU A 111 -13.01 -11.65 -2.25
N HIS A 112 -14.17 -12.15 -2.68
CA HIS A 112 -14.69 -11.89 -4.02
C HIS A 112 -15.28 -10.48 -4.17
N THR A 113 -15.81 -9.92 -3.09
CA THR A 113 -16.41 -8.57 -3.04
C THR A 113 -15.37 -7.46 -2.83
N ALA A 114 -14.08 -7.79 -2.80
CA ALA A 114 -13.01 -6.82 -2.60
C ALA A 114 -12.74 -5.99 -3.87
N ILE A 115 -12.47 -4.70 -3.67
CA ILE A 115 -12.19 -3.76 -4.74
C ILE A 115 -10.75 -3.95 -5.22
N ARG A 116 -10.59 -4.15 -6.53
CA ARG A 116 -9.29 -4.42 -7.19
C ARG A 116 -8.94 -3.38 -8.25
N SER A 117 -9.83 -2.43 -8.48
CA SER A 117 -9.68 -1.37 -9.47
C SER A 117 -9.94 -0.02 -8.79
N PRO A 118 -9.13 1.02 -9.06
CA PRO A 118 -9.36 2.35 -8.51
C PRO A 118 -10.70 2.96 -8.91
N LYS A 119 -11.28 2.51 -10.02
CA LYS A 119 -12.59 2.98 -10.51
C LYS A 119 -13.77 2.47 -9.67
N GLU A 120 -13.58 1.36 -8.97
CA GLU A 120 -14.59 0.74 -8.10
C GLU A 120 -14.51 1.29 -6.67
N CYS A 121 -13.52 2.14 -6.38
CA CYS A 121 -13.39 2.80 -5.08
C CYS A 121 -14.54 3.79 -4.81
N PRO A 122 -15.07 3.83 -3.58
CA PRO A 122 -16.07 4.81 -3.21
C PRO A 122 -15.50 6.23 -3.32
N LYS A 123 -16.31 7.17 -3.80
CA LYS A 123 -15.92 8.59 -3.85
C LYS A 123 -15.62 9.12 -2.45
N LEU A 124 -14.47 9.77 -2.31
CA LEU A 124 -14.07 10.47 -1.09
C LEU A 124 -15.03 11.63 -0.80
N CYS A 125 -15.19 11.99 0.48
CA CYS A 125 -16.09 13.07 0.88
C CYS A 125 -15.79 14.37 0.13
N ASN A 126 -14.52 14.76 0.01
CA ASN A 126 -14.10 15.99 -0.67
C ASN A 126 -14.39 16.02 -2.19
N GLN A 127 -14.69 14.89 -2.82
CA GLN A 127 -15.04 14.82 -4.24
C GLN A 127 -16.56 14.95 -4.47
N ARG A 128 -17.37 14.87 -3.41
CA ARG A 128 -18.82 15.00 -3.48
C ARG A 128 -19.17 16.49 -3.46
N THR A 129 -19.78 16.98 -4.54
CA THR A 129 -20.04 18.41 -4.75
C THR A 129 -21.43 18.85 -4.30
N THR A 130 -22.31 17.91 -4.00
CA THR A 130 -23.69 18.19 -3.58
C THR A 130 -23.95 17.66 -2.17
N CYS A 131 -24.81 18.35 -1.42
CA CYS A 131 -25.20 17.97 -0.06
C CYS A 131 -25.84 16.56 -0.03
N SER A 132 -26.75 16.28 -0.96
CA SER A 132 -27.41 14.97 -1.08
C SER A 132 -26.42 13.85 -1.38
N GLU A 133 -25.42 14.08 -2.24
CA GLU A 133 -24.36 13.10 -2.48
C GLU A 133 -23.46 12.93 -1.25
N CYS A 134 -23.09 14.03 -0.57
CA CYS A 134 -22.26 14.01 0.63
C CYS A 134 -22.83 13.12 1.73
N LEU A 135 -24.12 13.28 2.00
CA LEU A 135 -24.86 12.57 3.06
C LEU A 135 -25.37 11.19 2.62
N SER A 136 -25.27 10.84 1.33
CA SER A 136 -25.72 9.54 0.83
C SER A 136 -24.82 8.40 1.36
N ASN A 137 -25.37 7.64 2.31
CA ASN A 137 -24.81 6.41 2.88
C ASN A 137 -23.39 6.54 3.46
N SER A 138 -23.03 7.72 3.98
CA SER A 138 -21.69 7.94 4.53
C SER A 138 -21.75 8.53 5.94
N SER A 139 -21.67 7.67 6.95
CA SER A 139 -21.56 8.10 8.36
C SER A 139 -20.20 8.74 8.71
N GLN A 140 -19.34 8.98 7.72
CA GLN A 140 -18.00 9.53 7.91
C GLN A 140 -17.81 10.87 7.20
N CYS A 141 -18.77 11.28 6.36
CA CYS A 141 -18.75 12.56 5.67
C CYS A 141 -19.65 13.57 6.39
N ALA A 142 -19.26 14.84 6.37
CA ALA A 142 -20.07 15.95 6.84
C ALA A 142 -20.11 17.06 5.79
N TRP A 143 -21.27 17.71 5.63
CA TRP A 143 -21.50 18.80 4.70
C TRP A 143 -21.47 20.14 5.43
N CYS A 144 -20.58 21.04 4.99
CA CYS A 144 -20.58 22.42 5.46
C CYS A 144 -21.40 23.32 4.53
N GLN A 145 -22.45 23.95 5.04
CA GLN A 145 -23.27 24.87 4.24
C GLN A 145 -22.54 26.17 3.90
N SER A 146 -21.72 26.70 4.84
CA SER A 146 -21.00 27.97 4.66
C SER A 146 -20.01 27.91 3.52
N THR A 147 -19.23 26.83 3.43
CA THR A 147 -18.21 26.66 2.39
C THR A 147 -18.70 25.84 1.19
N ARG A 148 -19.95 25.32 1.24
CA ARG A 148 -20.52 24.39 0.26
C ARG A 148 -19.59 23.23 -0.09
N ASN A 149 -18.95 22.65 0.93
CA ASN A 149 -17.97 21.59 0.75
C ASN A 149 -18.29 20.40 1.66
N CYS A 150 -18.17 19.21 1.10
CA CYS A 150 -18.20 17.95 1.83
C CYS A 150 -16.78 17.62 2.36
N PHE A 151 -16.68 17.10 3.57
CA PHE A 151 -15.39 16.77 4.18
C PHE A 151 -15.50 15.54 5.10
N TYR A 152 -14.35 14.96 5.43
CA TYR A 152 -14.29 13.83 6.36
C TYR A 152 -14.46 14.32 7.79
N PHE A 153 -15.47 13.85 8.51
CA PHE A 153 -15.83 14.38 9.84
C PHE A 153 -14.66 14.32 10.83
N ALA A 154 -13.90 13.22 10.85
CA ALA A 154 -12.75 13.09 11.76
C ALA A 154 -11.59 14.06 11.44
N ALA A 155 -11.58 14.68 10.25
CA ALA A 155 -10.60 15.69 9.86
C ALA A 155 -11.08 17.13 10.08
N TYR A 156 -12.25 17.34 10.71
CA TYR A 156 -12.84 18.67 10.92
C TYR A 156 -11.84 19.66 11.54
N LEU A 157 -11.24 19.30 12.68
CA LEU A 157 -10.33 20.18 13.42
C LEU A 157 -9.08 20.53 12.62
N ALA A 158 -8.56 19.59 11.83
CA ALA A 158 -7.40 19.82 10.97
C ALA A 158 -7.76 20.67 9.74
N LYS A 159 -8.97 20.53 9.21
CA LYS A 159 -9.43 21.24 8.01
C LYS A 159 -9.89 22.67 8.31
N TYR A 160 -10.53 22.90 9.45
CA TYR A 160 -11.10 24.19 9.84
C TYR A 160 -10.57 24.64 11.22
N PRO A 161 -9.25 24.85 11.37
CA PRO A 161 -8.66 25.23 12.65
C PRO A 161 -9.19 26.57 13.18
N TYR A 162 -9.63 27.46 12.28
CA TYR A 162 -10.17 28.78 12.60
C TYR A 162 -11.71 28.86 12.58
N GLY A 163 -12.39 27.72 12.37
CA GLY A 163 -13.85 27.66 12.42
C GLY A 163 -14.57 28.25 11.20
N ASP A 164 -13.99 28.17 10.00
CA ASP A 164 -14.65 28.59 8.74
C ASP A 164 -15.98 27.85 8.49
N CYS A 165 -16.13 26.67 9.09
CA CYS A 165 -17.37 25.91 9.13
C CYS A 165 -17.91 25.83 10.56
N ARG A 166 -18.83 26.74 10.92
CA ARG A 166 -19.44 26.81 12.26
C ARG A 166 -20.53 25.76 12.53
N GLY A 167 -20.99 25.07 11.50
CA GLY A 167 -22.00 24.01 11.59
C GLY A 167 -22.01 23.15 10.34
N TRP A 168 -22.33 21.88 10.50
CA TRP A 168 -22.36 20.88 9.44
C TRP A 168 -23.57 19.95 9.58
N TYR A 169 -23.90 19.27 8.49
CA TYR A 169 -24.84 18.14 8.46
C TYR A 169 -24.05 16.85 8.33
N ASP A 170 -24.41 15.80 9.07
CA ASP A 170 -23.80 14.46 9.07
C ASP A 170 -24.82 13.35 8.78
#